data_AF-A0A8C8GD47-F1
#
_entry.id   AF-A0A8C8GD47-F1
#
_cell.length_a   1.000
_cell.length_b   1.000
_cell.length_c   1.000
_cell.angle_alpha   90.00
_cell.angle_beta   90.00
_cell.angle_gamma   90.00
#
_symmetry.space_group_name_H-M   'P 1'
#
loop_
_entity.id
_entity.type
_entity.pdbx_description
1 polymer ?
#
loop_
_entity_poly.entity_id
_entity_poly.type
_entity_poly.pdbx_seq_one_letter_code
_entity_poly.pdbx_strand_id
1 'polypeptide(L)'
;MVTCKETRAVIIALRKKGFTGKDIAASQIAPKSTIYWIIKNFKESGSIVVKKASGRPRKSSKCQDCLLKLIQLLVRGTISTELAQEWQQAGVSASARTVRRRLLEDGLVSRRAAKKPLLSRKNIRDRLIFGKRYRDWAAEDWGKVIFSDESPFCLFGASGKKLVRRRQGERYHQSCVMPTVKHPETIHVWGSFLTKGVGSLTILPKNTAMNK
;
A
#
# COMPACT_ATOMS: atom_id res chain seq x y z
N MET A 1 -16.99 35.23 4.12
CA MET A 1 -16.85 34.81 5.53
C MET A 1 -17.46 33.44 5.70
N VAL A 2 -16.67 32.43 6.07
CA VAL A 2 -17.17 31.11 6.46
C VAL A 2 -17.61 31.24 7.92
N THR A 3 -18.92 31.24 8.20
CA THR A 3 -19.44 31.24 9.58
C THR A 3 -19.35 29.84 10.18
N CYS A 4 -18.92 29.74 11.44
CA CYS A 4 -18.78 28.44 12.10
C CYS A 4 -20.15 27.79 12.34
N LYS A 5 -20.14 26.47 12.55
CA LYS A 5 -21.36 25.67 12.74
C LYS A 5 -22.13 26.13 13.98
N GLU A 6 -21.44 26.54 15.05
CA GLU A 6 -22.10 27.03 16.27
C GLU A 6 -22.89 28.32 15.99
N THR A 7 -22.31 29.31 15.31
CA THR A 7 -23.00 30.57 14.96
C THR A 7 -24.29 30.32 14.18
N ARG A 8 -24.23 29.39 13.21
CA ARG A 8 -25.41 29.00 12.41
C ARG A 8 -26.47 28.33 13.28
N ALA A 9 -26.06 27.45 14.19
CA ALA A 9 -26.97 26.77 15.11
C ALA A 9 -27.65 27.76 16.07
N VAL A 10 -26.92 28.73 16.61
CA VAL A 10 -27.46 29.79 17.49
C VAL A 10 -28.49 30.64 16.76
N ILE A 11 -28.19 31.11 15.55
CA ILE A 11 -29.13 31.90 14.72
C ILE A 11 -30.42 31.11 14.46
N ILE A 12 -30.30 29.82 14.14
CA ILE A 12 -31.46 28.96 13.87
C ILE A 12 -32.25 28.66 15.15
N ALA A 13 -31.58 28.46 16.29
CA ALA A 13 -32.21 28.28 17.59
C ALA A 13 -33.00 29.52 18.02
N LEU A 14 -32.42 30.72 17.86
CA LEU A 14 -33.10 31.99 18.12
C LEU A 14 -34.32 32.16 17.20
N ARG A 15 -34.17 31.80 15.92
CA ARG A 15 -35.30 31.85 14.98
C ARG A 15 -36.42 30.88 15.37
N LYS A 16 -36.09 29.68 15.85
CA LYS A 16 -37.06 28.69 16.36
C LYS A 16 -37.75 29.14 17.66
N LYS A 17 -37.06 29.90 18.51
CA LYS A 17 -37.61 30.52 19.73
C LYS A 17 -38.53 31.71 19.46
N GLY A 18 -38.76 32.08 18.19
CA GLY A 18 -39.70 33.14 17.79
C GLY A 18 -39.08 34.51 17.53
N PHE A 19 -37.77 34.69 17.72
CA PHE A 19 -37.12 35.97 17.46
C PHE A 19 -37.17 36.35 15.97
N THR A 20 -37.39 37.64 15.68
CA THR A 20 -37.39 38.14 14.31
C THR A 20 -35.98 38.27 13.77
N GLY A 21 -35.83 38.27 12.44
CA GLY A 21 -34.51 38.47 11.81
C GLY A 21 -33.85 39.81 12.19
N LYS A 22 -34.65 40.82 12.56
CA LYS A 22 -34.18 42.12 13.06
C LYS A 22 -33.59 41.97 14.47
N ASP A 23 -34.27 41.26 15.37
CA ASP A 23 -33.82 41.03 16.74
C ASP A 23 -32.51 40.24 16.76
N ILE A 24 -32.41 39.22 15.90
CA ILE A 24 -31.19 38.43 15.75
C ILE A 24 -30.06 39.29 15.17
N ALA A 25 -30.34 40.20 14.24
CA ALA A 25 -29.33 41.12 13.72
C ALA A 25 -28.84 42.13 14.78
N ALA A 26 -29.70 42.56 15.70
CA ALA A 26 -29.34 43.45 16.80
C ALA A 26 -28.38 42.79 17.81
N SER A 27 -28.43 41.46 17.95
CA SER A 27 -27.52 40.69 18.81
C SER A 27 -26.06 40.63 18.30
N GLN A 28 -25.77 41.19 17.12
CA GLN A 28 -24.43 41.28 16.50
C GLN A 28 -23.65 39.95 16.37
N ILE A 29 -24.34 38.81 16.41
CA ILE A 29 -23.75 37.46 16.29
C ILE A 29 -23.07 37.24 14.92
N ALA A 30 -23.58 37.88 13.86
CA ALA A 30 -23.02 37.85 12.50
C ALA A 30 -23.53 39.06 11.69
N PRO A 31 -22.92 39.39 10.54
CA PRO A 31 -23.43 40.45 9.67
C PRO A 31 -24.89 40.21 9.26
N LYS A 32 -25.69 41.27 9.18
CA LYS A 32 -27.13 41.22 8.85
C LYS A 32 -27.41 40.37 7.59
N SER A 33 -26.66 40.58 6.51
CA SER A 33 -26.79 39.80 5.26
C SER A 33 -26.61 38.30 5.48
N THR A 34 -25.62 37.91 6.30
CA THR A 34 -25.33 36.52 6.65
C THR A 34 -26.47 35.89 7.46
N ILE A 35 -27.05 36.62 8.42
CA ILE A 35 -28.18 36.12 9.24
C ILE A 35 -29.39 35.81 8.35
N TYR A 36 -29.78 36.75 7.49
CA TYR A 36 -30.89 36.54 6.56
C TYR A 36 -30.61 35.40 5.57
N TRP A 37 -29.38 35.30 5.05
CA TRP A 37 -28.96 34.21 4.18
C TRP A 37 -29.00 32.83 4.88
N ILE A 38 -28.60 32.76 6.15
CA ILE A 38 -28.69 31.52 6.96
C ILE A 38 -30.16 31.13 7.18
N ILE A 39 -31.02 32.09 7.59
CA ILE A 39 -32.45 31.83 7.82
C ILE A 39 -33.12 31.34 6.53
N LYS A 40 -32.83 31.99 5.38
CA LYS A 40 -33.35 31.59 4.06
C LYS A 40 -32.92 30.17 3.70
N ASN A 41 -31.62 29.88 3.74
CA ASN A 41 -31.10 28.53 3.43
C ASN A 41 -31.66 27.46 4.37
N PHE A 42 -31.86 27.78 5.66
CA PHE A 42 -32.43 26.83 6.60
C PHE A 42 -33.90 26.53 6.27
N LYS A 43 -34.68 27.54 5.85
CA LYS A 43 -36.06 27.36 5.41
C LYS A 43 -36.16 26.47 4.16
N GLU A 44 -35.21 26.60 3.23
CA GLU A 44 -35.19 25.83 1.97
C GLU A 44 -34.61 24.42 2.12
N SER A 45 -33.58 24.23 2.94
CA SER A 45 -32.83 22.96 3.02
C SER A 45 -33.02 22.19 4.32
N GLY A 46 -33.58 22.81 5.37
CA GLY A 46 -33.69 22.22 6.71
C GLY A 46 -32.36 21.96 7.42
N SER A 47 -31.22 22.25 6.78
CA SER A 47 -29.90 21.87 7.28
C SER A 47 -29.12 23.06 7.84
N ILE A 48 -28.51 22.85 9.00
CA ILE A 48 -27.57 23.80 9.61
C ILE A 48 -26.20 23.71 8.93
N VAL A 49 -25.91 22.59 8.26
CA VAL A 49 -24.61 22.31 7.65
C VAL A 49 -24.47 23.04 6.32
N VAL A 50 -23.32 23.66 6.08
CA VAL A 50 -22.99 24.28 4.79
C VAL A 50 -22.86 23.19 3.74
N LYS A 51 -23.55 23.33 2.61
CA LYS A 51 -23.40 22.41 1.47
C LYS A 51 -21.96 22.43 1.00
N LYS A 52 -21.40 21.24 0.73
CA LYS A 52 -20.07 21.14 0.13
C LYS A 52 -20.09 21.82 -1.24
N ALA A 53 -19.16 22.74 -1.46
CA ALA A 53 -19.00 23.37 -2.78
C ALA A 53 -18.68 22.29 -3.82
N SER A 54 -19.16 22.47 -5.06
CA SER A 54 -18.91 21.56 -6.19
C SER A 54 -17.42 21.37 -6.47
N GLY A 55 -16.60 22.35 -6.12
CA GLY A 55 -15.16 22.35 -6.35
C GLY A 55 -14.82 22.44 -7.84
N ARG A 56 -13.51 22.36 -8.15
CA ARG A 56 -13.05 22.38 -9.54
C ARG A 56 -13.45 21.06 -10.24
N PRO A 57 -14.01 21.12 -11.46
CA PRO A 57 -14.25 19.93 -12.26
C PRO A 57 -12.98 19.11 -12.45
N ARG A 58 -13.15 17.79 -12.52
CA ARG A 58 -12.05 16.86 -12.83
C ARG A 58 -11.60 17.07 -14.28
N LYS A 59 -10.31 16.85 -14.54
CA LYS A 59 -9.78 16.83 -15.91
C LYS A 59 -10.16 15.55 -16.68
N SER A 60 -10.32 14.45 -15.96
CA SER A 60 -10.76 13.17 -16.53
C SER A 60 -12.27 12.97 -16.38
N SER A 61 -12.86 12.30 -17.35
CA SER A 61 -14.25 11.81 -17.30
C SER A 61 -14.31 10.45 -16.59
N LYS A 62 -15.51 10.05 -16.16
CA LYS A 62 -15.72 8.71 -15.56
C LYS A 62 -15.33 7.58 -16.52
N CYS A 63 -15.60 7.74 -17.81
CA CYS A 63 -15.23 6.74 -18.82
C CYS A 63 -13.70 6.60 -18.96
N GLN A 64 -12.98 7.73 -18.95
CA GLN A 64 -11.51 7.74 -18.99
C GLN A 64 -10.89 7.12 -17.74
N ASP A 65 -11.48 7.38 -16.56
CA ASP A 65 -11.06 6.75 -15.31
C ASP A 65 -11.29 5.22 -15.35
N CYS A 66 -12.44 4.76 -15.87
CA CYS A 66 -12.71 3.34 -16.07
C CYS A 66 -11.71 2.67 -17.03
N LEU A 67 -11.37 3.33 -18.13
CA LEU A 67 -10.39 2.82 -19.09
C LEU A 67 -8.99 2.74 -18.47
N LEU A 68 -8.57 3.79 -17.74
CA LEU A 68 -7.30 3.81 -17.01
C LEU A 68 -7.21 2.62 -16.04
N LYS A 69 -8.27 2.37 -15.28
CA LYS A 69 -8.36 1.22 -14.38
C LYS A 69 -8.18 -0.08 -15.17
N LEU A 70 -8.91 -0.28 -16.26
CA LEU A 70 -8.84 -1.50 -17.05
C LEU A 70 -7.43 -1.76 -17.59
N ILE A 71 -6.78 -0.73 -18.15
CA ILE A 71 -5.39 -0.80 -18.63
C ILE A 71 -4.45 -1.22 -17.50
N GLN A 72 -4.55 -0.58 -16.34
CA GLN A 72 -3.70 -0.92 -15.19
C GLN A 72 -3.99 -2.33 -14.63
N LEU A 73 -5.23 -2.82 -14.72
CA LEU A 73 -5.58 -4.18 -14.28
C LEU A 73 -4.96 -5.24 -15.20
N LEU A 74 -4.89 -4.97 -16.51
CA LEU A 74 -4.24 -5.84 -17.51
C LEU A 74 -2.72 -5.83 -17.36
N VAL A 75 -2.12 -4.65 -17.25
CA VAL A 75 -0.66 -4.49 -17.12
C VAL A 75 -0.34 -3.84 -15.78
N ARG A 76 -0.06 -4.69 -14.78
CA ARG A 76 0.18 -4.27 -13.38
C ARG A 76 1.47 -3.49 -13.16
N GLY A 77 2.40 -3.58 -14.12
CA GLY A 77 3.72 -2.95 -14.04
C GLY A 77 3.79 -1.52 -14.55
N THR A 78 2.79 -1.06 -15.31
CA THR A 78 2.82 0.26 -15.97
C THR A 78 2.92 1.39 -14.95
N ILE A 79 3.81 2.35 -15.20
CA ILE A 79 4.09 3.46 -14.28
C ILE A 79 3.11 4.60 -14.56
N SER A 80 2.73 5.37 -13.53
CA SER A 80 1.81 6.50 -13.67
C SER A 80 2.27 7.58 -14.67
N THR A 81 3.56 7.64 -15.01
CA THR A 81 4.12 8.54 -16.03
C THR A 81 3.78 8.08 -17.44
N GLU A 82 3.88 6.79 -17.71
CA GLU A 82 3.53 6.19 -19.01
C GLU A 82 2.03 6.33 -19.25
N LEU A 83 1.21 6.00 -18.24
CA LEU A 83 -0.24 6.18 -18.29
C LEU A 83 -0.65 7.65 -18.48
N ALA A 84 0.14 8.61 -17.98
CA ALA A 84 -0.11 10.03 -18.23
C ALA A 84 0.21 10.43 -19.68
N GLN A 85 1.22 9.82 -20.30
CA GLN A 85 1.54 10.02 -21.70
C GLN A 85 0.46 9.41 -22.61
N GLU A 86 -0.02 8.21 -22.31
CA GLU A 86 -1.16 7.59 -23.00
C GLU A 86 -2.42 8.48 -22.92
N TRP A 87 -2.71 9.01 -21.73
CA TRP A 87 -3.80 9.97 -21.56
C TRP A 87 -3.60 11.25 -22.38
N GLN A 88 -2.38 11.79 -22.42
CA GLN A 88 -2.08 12.97 -23.23
C GLN A 88 -2.31 12.69 -24.73
N GLN A 89 -1.93 11.51 -25.22
CA GLN A 89 -2.20 11.06 -26.60
C GLN A 89 -3.70 10.90 -26.88
N ALA A 90 -4.47 10.44 -25.90
CA ALA A 90 -5.92 10.34 -25.96
C ALA A 90 -6.66 11.68 -25.70
N GLY A 91 -5.94 12.82 -25.65
CA GLY A 91 -6.51 14.16 -25.47
C GLY A 91 -6.81 14.55 -24.02
N VAL A 92 -6.38 13.75 -23.03
CA VAL A 92 -6.56 14.02 -21.60
C VAL A 92 -5.29 14.64 -21.02
N SER A 93 -5.27 15.97 -20.88
CA SER A 93 -4.12 16.66 -20.30
C SER A 93 -4.04 16.52 -18.78
N ALA A 94 -3.44 15.42 -18.31
CA ALA A 94 -3.30 15.11 -16.89
C ALA A 94 -1.86 14.71 -16.55
N SER A 95 -1.40 15.13 -15.36
CA SER A 95 -0.08 14.75 -14.87
C SER A 95 -0.09 13.34 -14.29
N ALA A 96 1.10 12.73 -14.18
CA ALA A 96 1.29 11.44 -13.50
C ALA A 96 0.73 11.43 -12.06
N ARG A 97 0.72 12.59 -11.38
CA ARG A 97 0.11 12.75 -10.05
C ARG A 97 -1.42 12.61 -10.10
N THR A 98 -2.07 13.13 -11.14
CA THR A 98 -3.51 12.99 -11.35
C THR A 98 -3.87 11.53 -11.64
N VAL A 99 -3.14 10.88 -12.56
CA VAL A 99 -3.29 9.45 -12.84
C VAL A 99 -3.18 8.63 -11.57
N ARG A 100 -2.11 8.83 -10.79
CA ARG A 100 -1.93 8.13 -9.51
C ARG A 100 -3.10 8.33 -8.55
N ARG A 101 -3.63 9.56 -8.44
CA ARG A 101 -4.81 9.82 -7.59
C ARG A 101 -6.02 9.02 -8.05
N ARG A 102 -6.25 8.89 -9.36
CA ARG A 102 -7.35 8.09 -9.90
C ARG A 102 -7.19 6.61 -9.60
N LEU A 103 -6.00 6.07 -9.81
CA LEU A 103 -5.69 4.69 -9.42
C LEU A 103 -5.89 4.46 -7.91
N LEU A 104 -5.50 5.41 -7.06
CA LEU A 104 -5.72 5.33 -5.62
C LEU A 104 -7.21 5.40 -5.23
N GLU A 105 -8.02 6.22 -5.90
CA GLU A 105 -9.47 6.26 -5.72
C GLU A 105 -10.10 4.87 -6.01
N ASP A 106 -9.54 4.12 -6.96
CA ASP A 106 -9.94 2.74 -7.29
C ASP A 106 -9.26 1.66 -6.44
N GLY A 107 -8.47 2.03 -5.43
CA GLY A 107 -7.76 1.09 -4.55
C GLY A 107 -6.51 0.44 -5.17
N LEU A 108 -6.07 0.88 -6.35
CA LEU A 108 -4.85 0.41 -7.01
C LEU A 108 -3.63 1.12 -6.42
N VAL A 109 -3.15 0.59 -5.31
CA VAL A 109 -1.97 1.12 -4.60
C VAL A 109 -0.71 0.40 -5.05
N SER A 110 0.34 1.16 -5.38
CA SER A 110 1.65 0.60 -5.69
C SER A 110 2.24 -0.11 -4.46
N ARG A 111 2.68 -1.36 -4.65
CA ARG A 111 3.33 -2.22 -3.66
C ARG A 111 4.54 -2.89 -4.29
N ARG A 112 5.48 -3.37 -3.47
CA ARG A 112 6.59 -4.21 -3.96
C ARG A 112 6.04 -5.56 -4.39
N ALA A 113 6.37 -6.00 -5.59
CA ALA A 113 6.03 -7.34 -6.06
C ALA A 113 6.68 -8.41 -5.17
N ALA A 114 5.96 -9.50 -4.92
CA ALA A 114 6.48 -10.62 -4.16
C ALA A 114 7.57 -11.35 -4.97
N LYS A 115 8.73 -11.59 -4.35
CA LYS A 115 9.76 -12.45 -4.94
C LYS A 115 9.38 -13.90 -4.70
N LYS A 116 9.13 -14.65 -5.77
CA LYS A 116 8.84 -16.09 -5.75
C LYS A 116 9.70 -16.79 -6.80
N PRO A 117 10.16 -18.03 -6.54
CA PRO A 117 10.86 -18.80 -7.56
C PRO A 117 9.95 -19.02 -8.77
N LEU A 118 10.54 -18.99 -9.97
CA LEU A 118 9.81 -19.33 -11.19
C LEU A 118 9.54 -20.84 -11.19
N LEU A 119 8.27 -21.22 -11.25
CA LEU A 119 7.87 -22.63 -11.25
C LEU A 119 7.40 -23.03 -12.65
N SER A 120 7.87 -24.18 -13.12
CA SER A 120 7.32 -24.81 -14.32
C SER A 120 5.89 -25.29 -14.08
N ARG A 121 5.10 -25.45 -15.16
CA ARG A 121 3.73 -25.99 -15.06
C ARG A 121 3.70 -27.38 -14.41
N LYS A 122 4.72 -28.20 -14.68
CA LYS A 122 4.92 -29.53 -14.06
C LYS A 122 5.10 -29.39 -12.54
N ASN A 123 6.03 -28.57 -12.09
CA ASN A 123 6.31 -28.39 -10.66
C ASN A 123 5.10 -27.82 -9.91
N ILE A 124 4.31 -26.93 -10.53
CA ILE A 124 3.06 -26.44 -9.93
C ILE A 124 2.07 -27.60 -9.71
N ARG A 125 1.88 -28.46 -10.72
CA ARG A 125 0.99 -29.62 -10.65
C ARG A 125 1.45 -30.60 -9.58
N ASP A 126 2.72 -30.96 -9.57
CA ASP A 126 3.26 -31.95 -8.64
C ASP A 126 3.16 -31.45 -7.19
N ARG A 127 3.44 -30.16 -6.95
CA ARG A 127 3.23 -29.53 -5.64
C ARG A 127 1.77 -29.51 -5.22
N LEU A 128 0.84 -29.29 -6.15
CA LEU A 128 -0.60 -29.33 -5.85
C LEU A 128 -1.07 -30.75 -5.51
N ILE A 129 -0.60 -31.76 -6.24
CA ILE A 129 -0.90 -33.18 -5.96
C ILE A 129 -0.35 -33.56 -4.58
N PHE A 130 0.91 -33.21 -4.30
CA PHE A 130 1.53 -33.43 -3.00
C PHE A 130 0.72 -32.79 -1.87
N GLY A 131 0.37 -31.50 -2.02
CA GLY A 131 -0.42 -30.77 -1.04
C GLY A 131 -1.81 -31.37 -0.82
N LYS A 132 -2.47 -31.85 -1.88
CA LYS A 132 -3.77 -32.55 -1.77
C LYS A 132 -3.65 -33.92 -1.10
N ARG A 133 -2.61 -34.69 -1.42
CA ARG A 133 -2.37 -36.04 -0.90
C ARG A 133 -2.19 -36.05 0.61
N TYR A 134 -1.50 -35.05 1.15
CA TYR A 134 -1.16 -34.94 2.56
C TYR A 134 -1.95 -33.84 3.29
N ARG A 135 -3.05 -33.36 2.69
CA ARG A 135 -3.88 -32.29 3.26
C ARG A 135 -4.51 -32.68 4.60
N ASP A 136 -4.95 -33.93 4.70
CA ASP A 136 -5.73 -34.44 5.83
C ASP A 136 -4.85 -35.16 6.86
N TRP A 137 -3.52 -35.07 6.73
CA TRP A 137 -2.57 -35.63 7.69
C TRP A 137 -2.60 -34.87 9.02
N ALA A 138 -2.66 -35.63 10.12
CA ALA A 138 -2.60 -35.09 11.46
C ALA A 138 -1.16 -34.78 11.89
N ALA A 139 -1.00 -34.06 13.01
CA ALA A 139 0.32 -33.72 13.54
C ALA A 139 1.14 -34.99 13.88
N GLU A 140 0.47 -36.06 14.30
CA GLU A 140 1.06 -37.35 14.63
C GLU A 140 1.65 -38.05 13.38
N ASP A 141 1.06 -37.82 12.20
CA ASP A 141 1.55 -38.37 10.94
C ASP A 141 2.77 -37.60 10.44
N TRP A 142 2.72 -36.26 10.50
CA TRP A 142 3.90 -35.42 10.28
C TRP A 142 5.01 -35.70 11.29
N GLY A 143 4.64 -36.17 12.49
CA GLY A 143 5.54 -36.61 13.55
C GLY A 143 6.51 -37.73 13.14
N LYS A 144 6.15 -38.51 12.12
CA LYS A 144 6.91 -39.65 11.62
C LYS A 144 7.84 -39.28 10.45
N VAL A 145 7.74 -38.05 9.92
CA VAL A 145 8.53 -37.59 8.77
C VAL A 145 9.85 -36.99 9.25
N ILE A 146 10.95 -37.45 8.66
CA ILE A 146 12.26 -36.81 8.79
C ILE A 146 12.44 -35.87 7.60
N PHE A 147 12.67 -34.60 7.88
CA PHE A 147 13.01 -33.60 6.87
C PHE A 147 14.53 -33.49 6.79
N SER A 148 15.06 -33.36 5.59
CA SER A 148 16.48 -33.10 5.35
C SER A 148 16.63 -32.05 4.27
N ASP A 149 17.62 -31.18 4.41
CA ASP A 149 17.98 -30.19 3.40
C ASP A 149 19.45 -29.80 3.52
N GLU A 150 19.96 -29.14 2.49
CA GLU A 150 21.31 -28.58 2.43
C GLU A 150 21.22 -27.06 2.50
N SER A 151 22.06 -26.45 3.33
CA SER A 151 22.12 -24.99 3.44
C SER A 151 23.56 -24.47 3.35
N PRO A 152 23.83 -23.44 2.52
CA PRO A 152 25.10 -22.75 2.52
C PRO A 152 25.15 -21.69 3.63
N PHE A 153 26.23 -21.71 4.41
CA PHE A 153 26.54 -20.66 5.38
C PHE A 153 27.72 -19.83 4.89
N CYS A 154 27.50 -18.53 4.68
CA CYS A 154 28.56 -17.59 4.31
C CYS A 154 29.43 -17.27 5.53
N LEU A 155 30.75 -17.44 5.41
CA LEU A 155 31.71 -17.07 6.47
C LEU A 155 31.96 -15.56 6.55
N PHE A 156 31.77 -14.87 5.42
CA PHE A 156 31.99 -13.43 5.32
C PHE A 156 30.76 -12.73 4.75
N GLY A 157 30.41 -11.59 5.35
CA GLY A 157 29.24 -10.80 4.99
C GLY A 157 27.98 -11.40 5.58
N ALA A 158 27.56 -10.89 6.75
CA ALA A 158 26.26 -11.23 7.31
C ALA A 158 25.17 -10.98 6.25
N SER A 159 24.28 -11.95 6.06
CA SER A 159 23.18 -11.86 5.09
C SER A 159 22.15 -10.84 5.57
N GLY A 160 22.43 -9.55 5.38
CA GLY A 160 21.59 -8.50 5.91
C GLY A 160 22.01 -7.09 5.52
N LYS A 161 21.10 -6.15 5.75
CA LYS A 161 21.37 -4.73 5.59
C LYS A 161 21.94 -4.19 6.91
N LYS A 162 23.20 -3.78 6.93
CA LYS A 162 23.75 -2.99 8.04
C LYS A 162 23.17 -1.58 7.97
N LEU A 163 22.43 -1.17 9.01
CA LEU A 163 21.98 0.21 9.15
C LEU A 163 23.14 1.06 9.70
N VAL A 164 23.41 2.18 9.05
CA VAL A 164 24.42 3.16 9.49
C VAL A 164 23.75 4.53 9.63
N ARG A 165 24.13 5.30 10.65
CA ARG A 165 23.72 6.70 10.81
C ARG A 165 24.82 7.57 10.20
N ARG A 166 24.50 8.40 9.20
CA ARG A 166 25.48 9.23 8.47
C ARG A 166 24.87 10.55 8.02
N ARG A 167 25.71 11.58 7.84
CA ARG A 167 25.33 12.90 7.29
C ARG A 167 25.21 12.85 5.76
N GLN A 168 24.68 13.90 5.15
CA GLN A 168 24.64 14.05 3.69
C GLN A 168 26.08 14.12 3.14
N GLY A 169 26.38 13.36 2.09
CA GLY A 169 27.72 13.27 1.50
C GLY A 169 28.60 12.13 2.06
N GLU A 170 28.34 11.64 3.28
CA GLU A 170 29.15 10.57 3.92
C GLU A 170 28.85 9.16 3.38
N ARG A 171 28.28 9.04 2.18
CA ARG A 171 27.85 7.75 1.63
C ARG A 171 28.98 6.73 1.54
N TYR A 172 30.17 7.19 1.21
CA TYR A 172 31.38 6.39 1.01
C TYR A 172 32.40 6.54 2.13
N HIS A 173 32.04 7.17 3.24
CA HIS A 173 32.93 7.23 4.40
C HIS A 173 33.20 5.80 4.90
N GLN A 174 34.46 5.46 5.21
CA GLN A 174 34.87 4.08 5.51
C GLN A 174 34.03 3.42 6.61
N SER A 175 33.63 4.18 7.65
CA SER A 175 32.76 3.69 8.73
C SER A 175 31.28 3.50 8.33
N CYS A 176 30.85 4.09 7.21
CA CYS A 176 29.49 4.05 6.68
C CYS A 176 29.32 3.04 5.54
N VAL A 177 30.40 2.38 5.12
CA VAL A 177 30.40 1.33 4.10
C VAL A 177 30.50 -0.03 4.78
N MET A 178 29.78 -1.00 4.24
CA MET A 178 29.95 -2.41 4.61
C MET A 178 30.80 -3.07 3.52
N PRO A 179 32.01 -3.58 3.84
CA PRO A 179 32.82 -4.30 2.87
C PRO A 179 32.07 -5.53 2.33
N THR A 180 32.13 -5.73 1.02
CA THR A 180 31.52 -6.87 0.34
C THR A 180 32.52 -7.52 -0.60
N VAL A 181 32.57 -8.84 -0.62
CA VAL A 181 33.34 -9.61 -1.61
C VAL A 181 32.39 -10.24 -2.64
N LYS A 182 32.85 -10.41 -3.89
CA LYS A 182 32.03 -10.94 -4.99
C LYS A 182 31.62 -12.40 -4.78
N HIS A 183 32.54 -13.21 -4.24
CA HIS A 183 32.35 -14.63 -3.98
C HIS A 183 32.82 -14.94 -2.55
N PRO A 184 31.96 -14.73 -1.53
CA PRO A 184 32.32 -15.06 -0.16
C PRO A 184 32.50 -16.56 -0.02
N GLU A 185 33.42 -16.96 0.87
CA GLU A 185 33.60 -18.36 1.20
C GLU A 185 32.35 -18.89 1.92
N THR A 186 31.85 -20.03 1.45
CA THR A 186 30.66 -20.69 1.98
C THR A 186 30.98 -22.10 2.46
N ILE A 187 30.44 -22.48 3.61
CA ILE A 187 30.42 -23.85 4.09
C ILE A 187 29.05 -24.43 3.77
N HIS A 188 29.00 -25.57 3.10
CA HIS A 188 27.78 -26.32 2.87
C HIS A 188 27.56 -27.28 4.03
N VAL A 189 26.35 -27.30 4.56
CA VAL A 189 25.97 -28.18 5.65
C VAL A 189 24.73 -28.95 5.24
N TRP A 190 24.78 -30.27 5.41
CA TRP A 190 23.60 -31.12 5.34
C TRP A 190 23.05 -31.30 6.75
N GLY A 191 21.73 -31.20 6.90
CA GLY A 191 21.07 -31.45 8.16
C GLY A 191 19.77 -32.20 7.97
N SER A 192 19.36 -32.90 9.02
CA SER A 192 18.01 -33.48 9.11
C SER A 192 17.37 -33.13 10.44
N PHE A 193 16.04 -33.15 10.51
CA PHE A 193 15.30 -32.97 11.74
C PHE A 193 13.94 -33.67 11.67
N LEU A 194 13.39 -33.98 12.84
CA LEU A 194 12.03 -34.49 13.01
C LEU A 194 11.33 -33.71 14.13
N THR A 195 10.05 -33.96 14.36
CA THR A 195 9.28 -33.32 15.44
C THR A 195 9.90 -33.48 16.84
N LYS A 196 10.61 -34.58 17.11
CA LYS A 196 11.26 -34.85 18.40
C LYS A 196 12.62 -34.19 18.58
N GLY A 197 13.19 -33.59 17.53
CA GLY A 197 14.49 -32.93 17.63
C GLY A 197 15.27 -32.89 16.31
N VAL A 198 16.45 -32.30 16.40
CA VAL A 198 17.39 -32.18 15.28
C VAL A 198 18.18 -33.48 15.16
N GLY A 199 18.34 -33.97 13.92
CA GLY A 199 19.19 -35.09 13.57
C GLY A 199 20.66 -34.67 13.40
N SER A 200 21.43 -35.48 12.68
CA SER A 200 22.85 -35.16 12.42
C SER A 200 23.00 -33.90 11.57
N LEU A 201 23.99 -33.10 11.92
CA LEU A 201 24.43 -31.94 11.14
C LEU A 201 25.85 -32.21 10.65
N THR A 202 26.03 -32.30 9.35
CA THR A 202 27.30 -32.71 8.74
C THR A 202 27.81 -31.63 7.80
N ILE A 203 29.04 -31.17 8.04
CA ILE A 203 29.73 -30.27 7.12
C ILE A 203 30.12 -31.06 5.88
N LEU A 204 29.68 -30.60 4.71
CA LEU A 204 30.01 -31.21 3.44
C LEU A 204 31.40 -30.74 2.99
N PRO A 205 32.23 -31.64 2.41
CA PRO A 205 33.48 -31.24 1.78
C PRO A 205 33.24 -30.20 0.68
N LYS A 206 34.21 -29.31 0.47
CA LYS A 206 34.16 -28.33 -0.62
C LYS A 206 34.06 -29.07 -1.97
N ASN A 207 33.17 -28.59 -2.85
CA ASN A 207 32.88 -29.13 -4.18
C ASN A 207 32.15 -30.49 -4.22
N THR A 208 31.55 -30.96 -3.13
CA THR A 208 30.67 -32.13 -3.18
C THR A 208 29.30 -31.74 -3.74
N ALA A 209 28.97 -32.20 -4.95
CA ALA A 209 27.63 -32.13 -5.50
C ALA A 209 26.88 -33.41 -5.15
N MET A 210 25.87 -33.35 -4.28
CA MET A 210 25.11 -34.54 -3.85
C MET A 210 23.94 -34.89 -4.75
N ASN A 211 23.62 -34.08 -5.78
CA ASN A 211 22.51 -34.34 -6.69
C ASN A 211 22.97 -34.24 -8.17
N LYS A 212 22.89 -35.37 -8.89
CA LYS A 212 22.78 -35.44 -10.36
C LYS A 212 21.31 -35.64 -10.74
#